data_AF-A0A3D5IY80-F1
#
_entry.id   AF-A0A3D5IY80-F1
#
_cell.length_a   1.000
_cell.length_b   1.000
_cell.length_c   1.000
_cell.angle_alpha   90.00
_cell.angle_beta   90.00
_cell.angle_gamma   90.00
#
_symmetry.space_group_name_H-M   'P 1'
#
loop_
_entity.id
_entity.type
_entity.pdbx_description
1 polymer ?
#
loop_
_entity_poly.entity_id
_entity_poly.type
_entity_poly.pdbx_seq_one_letter_code
_entity_poly.pdbx_strand_id
1 'polypeptide(L)'
;MKDDEPSFTNLTLEGVLKPDIATKDDYKNIKALSNAAAFKSISFRNKDQSRGELVFPIYNSGSDTLYFNGQLFDHSELTYGKNAWNLTIPPQSNRSIQIPWDYRESAPNDSDNKVSIAPIKLFYKIGYKPMTDLELPLALEGVKDFEIFSPSNLISFSERAVFLDNMKFEMKGALANAKLHYTLDGTEPNMDSKVYKDSIFLDHTTTVKAKLILADGMETEVVQKTFKKTALLKSLNIKGLSKGWVHYDFYEGAFNKVGDMNGLEAIRSGKVRNFNVTEIRDPVKNKFGVIYMGFINVPKSGMYCFRSTSNDGSILSIDTIQVVDNDGIHGKVTKKGFVALEKGLHSFTLKFIGKRFEEVLSWDFKLLNDDHEFQEVKSDIIYSY
;
A
#
# COMPACT_ATOMS: atom_id res chain seq x y z
N MET A 1 5.46 -28.77 -0.45
CA MET A 1 4.30 -27.86 -0.39
C MET A 1 4.87 -26.46 -0.34
N LYS A 2 4.92 -25.79 -1.49
CA LYS A 2 5.38 -24.41 -1.64
C LYS A 2 4.15 -23.65 -2.14
N ASP A 3 3.48 -22.93 -1.27
CA ASP A 3 2.36 -22.06 -1.60
C ASP A 3 2.70 -20.66 -1.08
N ASP A 4 3.65 -20.00 -1.74
CA ASP A 4 3.92 -18.56 -1.64
C ASP A 4 3.84 -17.94 -3.05
N GLU A 5 2.84 -18.36 -3.82
CA GLU A 5 2.32 -17.57 -4.93
C GLU A 5 1.19 -16.68 -4.38
N PRO A 6 1.07 -15.41 -4.80
CA PRO A 6 -0.15 -14.65 -4.52
C PRO A 6 -1.32 -15.38 -5.19
N SER A 7 -2.11 -16.10 -4.40
CA SER A 7 -3.29 -16.75 -4.91
C SER A 7 -4.33 -15.68 -5.22
N PHE A 8 -4.49 -15.37 -6.52
CA PHE A 8 -5.80 -15.01 -7.04
C PHE A 8 -6.67 -16.28 -7.04
N THR A 9 -6.85 -16.89 -5.87
CA THR A 9 -7.77 -18.03 -5.69
C THR A 9 -9.16 -17.49 -5.93
N ASN A 10 -9.82 -18.03 -6.96
CA ASN A 10 -11.17 -17.69 -7.44
C ASN A 10 -11.25 -16.62 -8.54
N LEU A 11 -10.33 -16.61 -9.53
CA LEU A 11 -10.58 -15.94 -10.80
C LEU A 11 -10.43 -16.94 -11.95
N THR A 12 -11.55 -17.35 -12.53
CA THR A 12 -11.56 -17.98 -13.86
C THR A 12 -11.76 -16.88 -14.90
N LEU A 13 -10.81 -16.75 -15.83
CA LEU A 13 -10.95 -15.95 -17.04
C LEU A 13 -11.31 -16.90 -18.17
N GLU A 14 -12.55 -16.88 -18.61
CA GLU A 14 -13.02 -17.66 -19.76
C GLU A 14 -13.06 -16.78 -21.02
N GLY A 15 -12.72 -17.34 -22.20
CA GLY A 15 -12.90 -16.67 -23.49
C GLY A 15 -11.64 -16.29 -24.29
N VAL A 16 -10.45 -16.78 -23.94
CA VAL A 16 -9.26 -16.61 -24.82
C VAL A 16 -9.08 -17.86 -25.69
N LEU A 17 -9.47 -17.79 -26.96
CA LEU A 17 -9.15 -18.80 -27.98
C LEU A 17 -8.08 -18.25 -28.95
N LYS A 18 -7.07 -19.08 -29.28
CA LYS A 18 -6.01 -18.79 -30.26
C LYS A 18 -6.50 -18.99 -31.71
N PRO A 19 -6.01 -18.23 -32.71
CA PRO A 19 -4.69 -17.62 -32.78
C PRO A 19 -4.60 -16.17 -32.29
N ASP A 20 -3.61 -15.97 -31.42
CA ASP A 20 -3.14 -14.75 -30.76
C ASP A 20 -3.00 -13.52 -31.67
N ILE A 21 -3.87 -12.52 -31.52
CA ILE A 21 -3.45 -11.13 -31.27
C ILE A 21 -4.49 -10.51 -30.33
N ALA A 22 -4.20 -10.45 -29.03
CA ALA A 22 -4.95 -9.57 -28.13
C ALA A 22 -4.84 -8.14 -28.69
N THR A 23 -5.97 -7.58 -29.09
CA THR A 23 -6.00 -6.21 -29.62
C THR A 23 -5.71 -5.22 -28.50
N LYS A 24 -5.31 -4.00 -28.85
CA LYS A 24 -5.18 -2.92 -27.85
C LYS A 24 -6.49 -2.71 -27.09
N ASP A 25 -7.63 -3.00 -27.70
CA ASP A 25 -8.93 -2.84 -27.07
C ASP A 25 -9.25 -4.01 -26.12
N ASP A 26 -8.82 -5.24 -26.43
CA ASP A 26 -8.88 -6.37 -25.49
C ASP A 26 -8.07 -6.09 -24.22
N TYR A 27 -6.86 -5.55 -24.34
CA TYR A 27 -6.06 -5.15 -23.19
C TYR A 27 -6.74 -4.06 -22.34
N LYS A 28 -7.40 -3.09 -22.98
CA LYS A 28 -8.17 -2.05 -22.26
C LYS A 28 -9.37 -2.66 -21.54
N ASN A 29 -10.11 -3.55 -22.19
CA ASN A 29 -11.27 -4.22 -21.62
C ASN A 29 -10.88 -5.15 -20.48
N ILE A 30 -9.82 -5.94 -20.60
CA ILE A 30 -9.27 -6.76 -19.50
C ILE A 30 -8.86 -5.90 -18.33
N LYS A 31 -8.14 -4.80 -18.57
CA LYS A 31 -7.75 -3.86 -17.50
C LYS A 31 -8.95 -3.22 -16.82
N ALA A 32 -9.95 -2.80 -17.60
CA ALA A 32 -11.19 -2.25 -17.08
C ALA A 32 -11.98 -3.29 -16.28
N LEU A 33 -12.05 -4.54 -16.75
CA LEU A 33 -12.71 -5.65 -16.07
C LEU A 33 -12.03 -5.97 -14.74
N SER A 34 -10.70 -6.07 -14.74
CA SER A 34 -9.89 -6.29 -13.54
C SER A 34 -10.10 -5.16 -12.52
N ASN A 35 -10.14 -3.90 -12.97
CA ASN A 35 -10.44 -2.76 -12.09
C ASN A 35 -11.86 -2.83 -11.52
N ALA A 36 -12.85 -3.24 -12.32
CA ALA A 36 -14.24 -3.38 -11.88
C ALA A 36 -14.40 -4.51 -10.84
N ALA A 37 -13.66 -5.62 -11.01
CA ALA A 37 -13.64 -6.75 -10.09
C ALA A 37 -12.79 -6.54 -8.83
N ALA A 38 -12.15 -5.38 -8.67
CA ALA A 38 -11.35 -5.08 -7.47
C ALA A 38 -12.20 -4.83 -6.21
N PHE A 39 -13.50 -4.54 -6.38
CA PHE A 39 -14.51 -4.29 -5.33
C PHE A 39 -13.99 -3.46 -4.14
N LYS A 40 -13.89 -2.14 -4.32
CA LYS A 40 -13.60 -1.21 -3.22
C LYS A 40 -14.87 -0.97 -2.41
N SER A 41 -15.08 -1.70 -1.32
CA SER A 41 -16.24 -1.55 -0.44
C SER A 41 -16.07 -0.42 0.58
N ILE A 42 -17.21 0.04 1.09
CA ILE A 42 -17.36 1.06 2.13
C ILE A 42 -18.37 0.50 3.12
N SER A 43 -17.98 0.34 4.38
CA SER A 43 -18.86 -0.17 5.44
C SER A 43 -19.28 0.99 6.34
N PHE A 44 -20.58 1.28 6.35
CA PHE A 44 -21.23 2.21 7.26
C PHE A 44 -21.90 1.44 8.40
N ARG A 45 -21.88 1.99 9.60
CA ARG A 45 -22.51 1.41 10.80
C ARG A 45 -23.18 2.49 11.63
N ASN A 46 -24.23 2.14 12.36
CA ASN A 46 -24.72 3.02 13.41
C ASN A 46 -23.77 3.00 14.63
N LYS A 47 -23.97 3.94 15.56
CA LYS A 47 -23.05 4.17 16.69
C LYS A 47 -22.88 2.95 17.61
N ASP A 48 -23.94 2.20 17.86
CA ASP A 48 -23.90 0.98 18.67
C ASP A 48 -23.45 -0.26 17.86
N GLN A 49 -23.17 -0.08 16.56
CA GLN A 49 -22.70 -1.10 15.62
C GLN A 49 -23.64 -2.31 15.45
N SER A 50 -24.89 -2.21 15.90
CA SER A 50 -25.91 -3.27 15.78
C SER A 50 -26.45 -3.46 14.36
N ARG A 51 -26.24 -2.47 13.48
CA ARG A 51 -26.62 -2.55 12.07
C ARG A 51 -25.72 -1.70 11.22
N GLY A 52 -25.77 -1.94 9.92
CA GLY A 52 -24.99 -1.15 8.98
C GLY A 52 -25.39 -1.34 7.54
N GLU A 53 -24.57 -0.75 6.68
CA GLU A 53 -24.72 -0.80 5.24
C GLU A 53 -23.35 -0.99 4.60
N LEU A 54 -23.18 -2.10 3.87
CA LEU A 54 -22.03 -2.30 3.02
C LEU A 54 -22.36 -1.77 1.62
N VAL A 55 -21.63 -0.76 1.18
CA VAL A 55 -21.75 -0.16 -0.15
C VAL A 55 -20.53 -0.51 -0.96
N PHE A 56 -20.71 -1.07 -2.17
CA PHE A 56 -19.58 -1.26 -3.09
C PHE A 56 -19.94 -0.75 -4.49
N PRO A 57 -19.28 0.34 -4.94
CA PRO A 57 -19.39 0.81 -6.31
C PRO A 57 -18.65 -0.10 -7.28
N ILE A 58 -19.29 -0.36 -8.42
CA ILE A 58 -18.74 -1.06 -9.57
C ILE A 58 -18.56 -0.02 -10.68
N TYR A 59 -17.30 0.22 -11.03
CA TYR A 59 -16.92 1.21 -12.05
C TYR A 59 -16.68 0.53 -13.38
N ASN A 60 -17.41 0.95 -14.40
CA ASN A 60 -17.12 0.58 -15.77
C ASN A 60 -16.24 1.65 -16.42
N SER A 61 -14.93 1.43 -16.44
CA SER A 61 -13.97 2.26 -17.17
C SER A 61 -13.74 1.78 -18.61
N GLY A 62 -14.46 0.76 -19.06
CA GLY A 62 -14.39 0.22 -20.41
C GLY A 62 -15.19 1.05 -21.41
N SER A 63 -15.02 0.74 -22.69
CA SER A 63 -15.81 1.30 -23.79
C SER A 63 -17.12 0.58 -24.02
N ASP A 64 -17.26 -0.64 -23.51
CA ASP A 64 -18.43 -1.50 -23.67
C ASP A 64 -19.30 -1.54 -22.41
N THR A 65 -20.56 -1.95 -22.56
CA THR A 65 -21.47 -2.15 -21.43
C THR A 65 -21.03 -3.33 -20.58
N LEU A 66 -20.92 -3.08 -19.28
CA LEU A 66 -20.51 -4.07 -18.29
C LEU A 66 -21.74 -4.69 -17.61
N TYR A 67 -21.77 -6.01 -17.53
CA TYR A 67 -22.81 -6.78 -16.87
C TYR A 67 -22.24 -7.38 -15.59
N PHE A 68 -23.01 -7.30 -14.50
CA PHE A 68 -22.64 -7.85 -13.20
C PHE A 68 -23.78 -8.70 -12.66
N ASN A 69 -23.48 -9.94 -12.30
CA ASN A 69 -24.33 -10.81 -11.51
C ASN A 69 -23.65 -11.09 -10.17
N GLY A 70 -24.39 -10.93 -9.07
CA GLY A 70 -23.86 -11.16 -7.73
C GLY A 70 -24.87 -11.83 -6.82
N GLN A 71 -24.39 -12.72 -5.95
CA GLN A 71 -25.18 -13.45 -4.97
C GLN A 71 -24.42 -13.54 -3.64
N LEU A 72 -25.03 -13.08 -2.54
CA LEU A 72 -24.49 -13.31 -1.20
C LEU A 72 -24.75 -14.73 -0.73
N PHE A 73 -23.77 -15.29 -0.02
CA PHE A 73 -23.91 -16.52 0.74
C PHE A 73 -24.60 -16.25 2.08
N ASP A 74 -25.28 -17.27 2.62
CA ASP A 74 -25.86 -17.18 3.97
C ASP A 74 -24.83 -16.85 5.04
N HIS A 75 -25.16 -15.93 5.93
CA HIS A 75 -24.29 -15.53 7.03
C HIS A 75 -24.88 -15.99 8.36
N SER A 76 -24.11 -16.71 9.17
CA SER A 76 -24.59 -17.27 10.44
C SER A 76 -25.03 -16.22 11.46
N GLU A 77 -24.46 -15.02 11.41
CA GLU A 77 -24.68 -13.95 12.40
C GLU A 77 -25.47 -12.76 11.85
N LEU A 78 -25.63 -12.65 10.54
CA LEU A 78 -26.18 -11.44 9.89
C LEU A 78 -27.40 -11.79 9.03
N THR A 79 -28.35 -10.87 9.00
CA THR A 79 -29.42 -10.84 8.01
C THR A 79 -29.18 -9.69 7.04
N TYR A 80 -29.70 -9.82 5.82
CA TYR A 80 -29.66 -8.78 4.81
C TYR A 80 -30.97 -8.81 4.01
N GLY A 81 -31.46 -7.64 3.61
CA GLY A 81 -32.77 -7.54 2.93
C GLY A 81 -32.76 -8.10 1.50
N LYS A 82 -31.70 -7.81 0.73
CA LYS A 82 -31.52 -8.28 -0.66
C LYS A 82 -30.17 -8.98 -0.77
N ASN A 83 -30.15 -10.14 -1.41
CA ASN A 83 -28.96 -10.99 -1.50
C ASN A 83 -28.52 -11.30 -2.94
N ALA A 84 -29.22 -10.81 -3.96
CA ALA A 84 -28.93 -11.09 -5.36
C ALA A 84 -29.07 -9.84 -6.23
N TRP A 85 -28.16 -9.62 -7.18
CA TRP A 85 -28.20 -8.50 -8.11
C TRP A 85 -27.83 -8.93 -9.53
N ASN A 86 -28.55 -8.36 -10.50
CA ASN A 86 -28.18 -8.35 -11.90
C ASN A 86 -28.18 -6.89 -12.35
N LEU A 87 -27.01 -6.37 -12.74
CA LEU A 87 -26.79 -4.97 -13.06
C LEU A 87 -26.22 -4.83 -14.47
N THR A 88 -26.69 -3.79 -15.17
CA THR A 88 -26.10 -3.29 -16.41
C THR A 88 -25.49 -1.92 -16.14
N ILE A 89 -24.20 -1.78 -16.43
CA ILE A 89 -23.41 -0.59 -16.13
C ILE A 89 -22.89 -0.02 -17.45
N PRO A 90 -23.45 1.12 -17.93
CA PRO A 90 -23.01 1.75 -19.17
C PRO A 90 -21.51 2.06 -19.21
N PRO A 91 -20.91 2.20 -20.41
CA PRO A 91 -19.53 2.65 -20.56
C PRO A 91 -19.25 3.95 -19.78
N GLN A 92 -18.04 4.07 -19.25
CA GLN A 92 -17.57 5.26 -18.52
C GLN A 92 -18.51 5.70 -17.37
N SER A 93 -19.16 4.75 -16.70
CA SER A 93 -20.13 5.03 -15.64
C SER A 93 -19.93 4.12 -14.44
N ASN A 94 -20.77 4.28 -13.42
CA ASN A 94 -20.78 3.40 -12.25
C ASN A 94 -22.20 3.12 -11.76
N ARG A 95 -22.32 2.03 -11.02
CA ARG A 95 -23.47 1.66 -10.19
C ARG A 95 -22.95 1.17 -8.84
N SER A 96 -23.76 1.30 -7.80
CA SER A 96 -23.41 0.80 -6.47
C SER A 96 -24.40 -0.26 -6.03
N ILE A 97 -23.88 -1.29 -5.37
CA ILE A 97 -24.70 -2.23 -4.61
C ILE A 97 -24.68 -1.78 -3.15
N GLN A 98 -25.86 -1.80 -2.55
CA GLN A 98 -26.10 -1.51 -1.15
C GLN A 98 -26.59 -2.79 -0.49
N ILE A 99 -25.89 -3.20 0.57
CA ILE A 99 -26.24 -4.35 1.39
C ILE A 99 -26.49 -3.83 2.80
N PRO A 100 -27.74 -3.45 3.13
CA PRO A 100 -28.10 -3.25 4.52
C PRO A 100 -28.01 -4.58 5.25
N TRP A 101 -27.44 -4.56 6.45
CA TRP A 101 -27.32 -5.73 7.30
C TRP A 101 -27.69 -5.40 8.75
N ASP A 102 -28.24 -6.40 9.43
CA ASP A 102 -28.58 -6.39 10.85
C ASP A 102 -28.10 -7.71 11.47
N TYR A 103 -27.78 -7.74 12.77
CA TYR A 103 -27.53 -9.02 13.44
C TYR A 103 -28.80 -9.88 13.49
N ARG A 104 -28.63 -11.21 13.35
CA ARG A 104 -29.71 -12.20 13.50
C ARG A 104 -30.27 -12.25 14.92
N GLU A 105 -29.39 -12.13 15.90
CA GLU A 105 -29.71 -12.06 17.33
C GLU A 105 -29.31 -10.68 17.87
N SER A 106 -29.54 -10.40 19.15
CA SER A 106 -29.02 -9.16 19.76
C SER A 106 -27.52 -9.06 19.53
N ALA A 107 -27.05 -7.90 19.05
CA ALA A 107 -25.62 -7.62 18.87
C ALA A 107 -24.86 -8.01 20.16
N PRO A 108 -23.68 -8.66 20.06
CA PRO A 108 -22.98 -9.10 21.26
C PRO A 108 -22.69 -7.90 22.17
N ASN A 109 -23.03 -8.02 23.45
CA ASN A 109 -22.73 -7.02 24.48
C ASN A 109 -21.23 -7.06 24.82
N ASP A 110 -20.38 -6.64 23.89
CA ASP A 110 -18.97 -6.37 24.20
C ASP A 110 -18.71 -4.88 23.95
N SER A 111 -18.80 -4.10 25.04
CA SER A 111 -18.61 -2.65 25.00
C SER A 111 -17.16 -2.24 24.71
N ASP A 112 -16.20 -3.17 24.77
CA ASP A 112 -14.76 -2.86 24.71
C ASP A 112 -13.99 -3.61 23.61
N ASN A 113 -14.60 -4.54 22.86
CA ASN A 113 -13.96 -5.18 21.71
C ASN A 113 -14.89 -5.25 20.50
N LYS A 114 -14.40 -4.80 19.35
CA LYS A 114 -15.03 -5.08 18.04
C LYS A 114 -15.23 -6.59 17.93
N VAL A 115 -16.48 -7.04 17.95
CA VAL A 115 -16.84 -8.44 17.71
C VAL A 115 -16.23 -8.85 16.37
N SER A 116 -15.35 -9.84 16.39
CA SER A 116 -14.80 -10.40 15.16
C SER A 116 -15.86 -11.25 14.46
N ILE A 117 -16.65 -10.64 13.58
CA ILE A 117 -17.61 -11.34 12.72
C ILE A 117 -16.91 -11.87 11.48
N ALA A 118 -17.37 -13.03 10.99
CA ALA A 118 -16.95 -13.55 9.69
C ALA A 118 -17.23 -12.55 8.54
N PRO A 119 -16.42 -12.57 7.46
CA PRO A 119 -16.67 -11.69 6.32
C PRO A 119 -17.94 -12.09 5.57
N ILE A 120 -18.65 -11.11 5.02
CA ILE A 120 -19.74 -11.33 4.07
C ILE A 120 -19.12 -11.87 2.77
N LYS A 121 -19.64 -13.00 2.28
CA LYS A 121 -19.16 -13.61 1.04
C LYS A 121 -20.12 -13.30 -0.11
N LEU A 122 -19.56 -12.83 -1.23
CA LEU A 122 -20.26 -12.56 -2.48
C LEU A 122 -19.70 -13.46 -3.58
N PHE A 123 -20.53 -14.34 -4.13
CA PHE A 123 -20.27 -14.89 -5.46
C PHE A 123 -20.59 -13.83 -6.51
N TYR A 124 -19.71 -13.65 -7.50
CA TYR A 124 -19.94 -12.71 -8.59
C TYR A 124 -19.52 -13.28 -9.94
N LYS A 125 -20.15 -12.75 -10.99
CA LYS A 125 -19.76 -12.91 -12.39
C LYS A 125 -19.90 -11.55 -13.08
N ILE A 126 -18.83 -11.05 -13.70
CA ILE A 126 -18.76 -9.71 -14.29
C ILE A 126 -18.12 -9.77 -15.68
N GLY A 127 -18.64 -9.08 -16.69
CA GLY A 127 -18.11 -9.15 -18.06
C GLY A 127 -18.77 -8.23 -19.10
N TYR A 128 -18.19 -8.17 -20.30
CA TYR A 128 -18.61 -7.30 -21.41
C TYR A 128 -19.30 -8.12 -22.52
N LYS A 129 -20.57 -8.49 -22.29
CA LYS A 129 -21.61 -8.99 -23.22
C LYS A 129 -22.76 -9.56 -22.37
N PRO A 130 -24.02 -9.58 -22.82
CA PRO A 130 -25.08 -10.27 -22.09
C PRO A 130 -24.66 -11.74 -21.95
N MET A 131 -24.62 -12.25 -20.72
CA MET A 131 -24.28 -13.65 -20.44
C MET A 131 -25.44 -14.58 -20.81
N THR A 132 -25.90 -14.48 -22.05
CA THR A 132 -26.91 -15.35 -22.65
C THR A 132 -26.18 -16.29 -23.61
N ASP A 133 -26.34 -17.59 -23.39
CA ASP A 133 -25.61 -18.69 -24.02
C ASP A 133 -25.43 -18.51 -25.55
N LEU A 134 -24.18 -18.34 -26.00
CA LEU A 134 -23.57 -19.01 -27.17
C LEU A 134 -22.14 -18.53 -27.55
N GLU A 135 -21.61 -17.45 -26.97
CA GLU A 135 -20.20 -17.04 -27.14
C GLU A 135 -19.57 -16.87 -25.75
N LEU A 136 -18.34 -17.36 -25.53
CA LEU A 136 -17.62 -17.17 -24.26
C LEU A 136 -17.41 -15.67 -24.03
N PRO A 137 -18.16 -15.01 -23.13
CA PRO A 137 -18.00 -13.59 -22.90
C PRO A 137 -16.70 -13.37 -22.13
N LEU A 138 -15.95 -12.32 -22.46
CA LEU A 138 -14.82 -11.88 -21.62
C LEU A 138 -15.37 -11.54 -20.23
N ALA A 139 -15.19 -12.46 -19.28
CA ALA A 139 -15.79 -12.40 -17.96
C ALA A 139 -14.84 -12.90 -16.88
N LEU A 140 -15.02 -12.36 -15.68
CA LEU A 140 -14.42 -12.84 -14.44
C LEU A 140 -15.53 -13.34 -13.54
N GLU A 141 -15.30 -14.48 -12.89
CA GLU A 141 -16.16 -14.97 -11.81
C GLU A 141 -15.34 -15.43 -10.63
N GLY A 142 -15.95 -15.39 -9.45
CA GLY A 142 -15.28 -15.72 -8.21
C GLY A 142 -16.10 -15.48 -6.97
N VAL A 143 -15.45 -15.66 -5.82
CA VAL A 143 -15.99 -15.31 -4.50
C VAL A 143 -15.12 -14.21 -3.90
N LYS A 144 -15.78 -13.15 -3.42
CA LYS A 144 -15.15 -12.04 -2.71
C LYS A 144 -15.64 -11.98 -1.27
N ASP A 145 -14.69 -11.92 -0.35
CA ASP A 145 -14.94 -11.68 1.06
C ASP A 145 -14.92 -10.17 1.35
N PHE A 146 -15.88 -9.71 2.16
CA PHE A 146 -16.00 -8.34 2.62
C PHE A 146 -16.05 -8.27 4.14
N GLU A 147 -15.04 -7.64 4.72
CA GLU A 147 -15.00 -7.35 6.15
C GLU A 147 -15.85 -6.13 6.47
N ILE A 148 -16.72 -6.24 7.48
CA ILE A 148 -17.60 -5.14 7.88
C ILE A 148 -16.95 -4.19 8.89
N PHE A 149 -15.86 -4.60 9.56
CA PHE A 149 -15.13 -3.81 10.58
C PHE A 149 -13.78 -3.29 10.11
N SER A 150 -13.68 -2.90 8.84
CA SER A 150 -12.41 -2.47 8.25
C SER A 150 -12.41 -0.98 7.93
N PRO A 151 -11.27 -0.28 8.11
CA PRO A 151 -11.13 1.12 7.73
C PRO A 151 -11.54 1.35 6.28
N SER A 152 -12.22 2.46 6.02
CA SER A 152 -12.68 2.76 4.66
C SER A 152 -11.50 2.97 3.72
N ASN A 153 -11.42 2.16 2.67
CA ASN A 153 -10.44 2.31 1.60
C ASN A 153 -10.78 3.48 0.64
N LEU A 154 -11.91 4.16 0.86
CA LEU A 154 -12.29 5.34 0.08
C LEU A 154 -11.55 6.59 0.57
N ILE A 155 -11.24 6.66 1.87
CA ILE A 155 -10.53 7.80 2.46
C ILE A 155 -9.03 7.58 2.30
N SER A 156 -8.35 8.52 1.65
CA SER A 156 -6.90 8.49 1.52
C SER A 156 -6.29 9.84 1.89
N PHE A 157 -5.13 9.75 2.53
CA PHE A 157 -4.35 10.88 3.00
C PHE A 157 -3.18 11.16 2.05
N SER A 158 -2.65 12.38 2.07
CA SER A 158 -1.35 12.68 1.45
C SER A 158 -0.29 11.63 1.84
N GLU A 159 0.46 11.16 0.85
CA GLU A 159 1.38 10.04 1.03
C GLU A 159 2.52 10.37 2.00
N ARG A 160 3.16 11.52 1.83
CA ARG A 160 4.23 11.99 2.71
C ARG A 160 3.69 12.35 4.09
N ALA A 161 4.19 11.69 5.12
CA ALA A 161 3.77 11.88 6.51
C ALA A 161 4.76 12.71 7.35
N VAL A 162 5.78 13.32 6.72
CA VAL A 162 6.86 14.03 7.42
C VAL A 162 7.16 15.35 6.72
N PHE A 163 7.34 16.43 7.49
CA PHE A 163 7.57 17.78 6.97
C PHE A 163 8.47 18.64 7.85
N LEU A 164 9.11 19.66 7.27
CA LEU A 164 10.03 20.58 7.95
C LEU A 164 9.30 21.83 8.46
N ASP A 165 8.70 22.59 7.53
CA ASP A 165 8.05 23.86 7.85
C ASP A 165 6.54 23.68 7.91
N ASN A 166 5.85 24.06 6.84
CA ASN A 166 4.43 23.85 6.66
C ASN A 166 4.20 22.77 5.60
N MET A 167 3.15 21.98 5.79
CA MET A 167 2.73 20.98 4.83
C MET A 167 1.31 21.25 4.37
N LYS A 168 1.10 21.34 3.06
CA LYS A 168 -0.22 21.22 2.46
C LYS A 168 -0.64 19.76 2.57
N PHE A 169 -1.65 19.50 3.40
CA PHE A 169 -2.27 18.22 3.60
C PHE A 169 -3.58 18.15 2.81
N GLU A 170 -3.73 17.06 2.07
CA GLU A 170 -4.89 16.78 1.23
C GLU A 170 -5.48 15.41 1.59
N MET A 171 -6.81 15.37 1.59
CA MET A 171 -7.59 14.15 1.73
C MET A 171 -8.43 13.92 0.48
N LYS A 172 -8.63 12.65 0.14
CA LYS A 172 -9.65 12.23 -0.82
C LYS A 172 -10.60 11.29 -0.12
N GLY A 173 -11.86 11.29 -0.54
CA GLY A 173 -12.87 10.39 0.00
C GLY A 173 -14.27 10.99 -0.04
N ALA A 174 -14.65 11.59 -1.17
CA ALA A 174 -15.98 12.15 -1.33
C ALA A 174 -16.99 11.06 -1.73
N LEU A 175 -18.18 11.11 -1.13
CA LEU A 175 -19.32 10.28 -1.49
C LEU A 175 -20.56 11.16 -1.50
N ALA A 176 -21.37 11.11 -2.56
CA ALA A 176 -22.46 12.07 -2.78
C ALA A 176 -23.45 12.21 -1.59
N ASN A 177 -23.66 11.12 -0.84
CA ASN A 177 -24.60 11.07 0.28
C ASN A 177 -23.92 11.07 1.66
N ALA A 178 -22.59 11.21 1.73
CA ALA A 178 -21.84 11.24 2.99
C ALA A 178 -20.93 12.47 3.07
N LYS A 179 -20.73 12.98 4.28
CA LYS A 179 -19.78 14.06 4.55
C LYS A 179 -18.51 13.48 5.15
N LEU A 180 -17.35 13.94 4.65
CA LEU A 180 -16.04 13.58 5.19
C LEU A 180 -15.73 14.48 6.40
N HIS A 181 -15.97 13.96 7.61
CA HIS A 181 -15.69 14.66 8.86
C HIS A 181 -14.27 14.35 9.34
N TYR A 182 -13.59 15.33 9.94
CA TYR A 182 -12.22 15.17 10.42
C TYR A 182 -11.91 16.00 11.67
N THR A 183 -10.85 15.60 12.36
CA THR A 183 -10.24 16.29 13.50
C THR A 183 -8.72 16.32 13.32
N LEU A 184 -8.07 17.30 13.95
CA LEU A 184 -6.61 17.50 13.89
C LEU A 184 -5.94 17.32 15.26
N ASP A 185 -6.71 17.24 16.32
CA ASP A 185 -6.26 17.08 17.71
C ASP A 185 -6.22 15.62 18.17
N GLY A 186 -6.51 14.68 17.27
CA GLY A 186 -6.58 13.25 17.57
C GLY A 186 -7.87 12.79 18.26
N THR A 187 -8.86 13.66 18.47
CA THR A 187 -10.21 13.26 18.94
C THR A 187 -10.98 12.52 17.84
N GLU A 188 -11.95 11.69 18.19
CA GLU A 188 -12.76 11.01 17.17
C GLU A 188 -13.72 11.97 16.47
N PRO A 189 -13.75 12.02 15.11
CA PRO A 189 -14.70 12.85 14.40
C PRO A 189 -16.15 12.41 14.64
N ASN A 190 -17.07 13.36 14.63
CA ASN A 190 -18.52 13.16 14.75
C ASN A 190 -19.27 14.16 13.84
N MET A 191 -20.60 14.18 13.89
CA MET A 191 -21.44 15.06 13.07
C MET A 191 -21.17 16.56 13.27
N ASP A 192 -20.66 16.96 14.43
CA ASP A 192 -20.33 18.36 14.75
C ASP A 192 -18.88 18.72 14.35
N SER A 193 -18.07 17.73 13.98
CA SER A 193 -16.70 17.93 13.53
C SER A 193 -16.64 18.62 12.17
N LYS A 194 -15.50 19.24 11.86
CA LYS A 194 -15.31 19.96 10.60
C LYS A 194 -15.48 19.01 9.40
N VAL A 195 -16.15 19.49 8.36
CA VAL A 195 -16.27 18.80 7.07
C VAL A 195 -15.13 19.23 6.16
N TYR A 196 -14.43 18.26 5.59
CA TYR A 196 -13.34 18.51 4.65
C TYR A 196 -13.89 19.08 3.34
N LYS A 197 -13.38 20.25 2.93
CA LYS A 197 -13.77 20.95 1.70
C LYS A 197 -12.59 21.19 0.78
N ASP A 198 -11.46 21.59 1.36
CA ASP A 198 -10.23 21.95 0.66
C ASP A 198 -9.00 21.55 1.49
N SER A 199 -7.82 21.69 0.89
CA SER A 199 -6.55 21.42 1.54
C SER A 199 -6.35 22.19 2.84
N ILE A 200 -5.68 21.55 3.79
CA ILE A 200 -5.37 22.11 5.12
C ILE A 200 -3.86 22.29 5.21
N PHE A 201 -3.40 23.35 5.89
CA PHE A 201 -1.99 23.51 6.20
C PHE A 201 -1.68 23.01 7.61
N LEU A 202 -0.66 22.17 7.73
CA LEU A 202 -0.14 21.67 9.00
C LEU A 202 1.20 22.35 9.30
N ASP A 203 1.37 22.86 10.52
CA ASP A 203 2.56 23.58 10.98
C ASP A 203 3.19 22.96 12.25
N HIS A 204 2.62 21.87 12.77
CA HIS A 204 3.14 21.07 13.88
C HIS A 204 2.73 19.60 13.73
N THR A 205 3.36 18.71 14.50
CA THR A 205 2.99 17.28 14.48
C THR A 205 1.51 17.11 14.79
N THR A 206 0.77 16.52 13.87
CA THR A 206 -0.69 16.47 13.89
C THR A 206 -1.15 15.05 13.61
N THR A 207 -2.05 14.51 14.44
CA THR A 207 -2.77 13.27 14.13
C THR A 207 -4.10 13.62 13.53
N VAL A 208 -4.24 13.36 12.22
CA VAL A 208 -5.51 13.55 11.52
C VAL A 208 -6.34 12.28 11.66
N LYS A 209 -7.56 12.42 12.16
CA LYS A 209 -8.59 11.37 12.11
C LYS A 209 -9.71 11.81 11.18
N ALA A 210 -10.24 10.89 10.38
CA ALA A 210 -11.32 11.17 9.46
C ALA A 210 -12.27 9.97 9.31
N LYS A 211 -13.54 10.25 9.05
CA LYS A 211 -14.56 9.24 8.69
C LYS A 211 -15.65 9.85 7.83
N LEU A 212 -16.37 9.02 7.09
CA LEU A 212 -17.56 9.43 6.35
C LEU A 212 -18.78 9.22 7.22
N ILE A 213 -19.67 10.22 7.25
CA ILE A 213 -20.94 10.15 7.99
C ILE A 213 -22.11 10.47 7.04
N LEU A 214 -23.09 9.58 7.00
CA LEU A 214 -24.35 9.73 6.27
C LEU A 214 -25.30 10.67 7.02
N ALA A 215 -26.31 11.19 6.32
CA ALA A 215 -27.30 12.11 6.91
C ALA A 215 -28.12 11.48 8.05
N ASP A 216 -28.29 10.15 8.04
CA ASP A 216 -28.97 9.37 9.08
C ASP A 216 -28.05 8.99 10.26
N GLY A 217 -26.79 9.41 10.22
CA GLY A 217 -25.80 9.20 11.28
C GLY A 217 -25.03 7.89 11.19
N MET A 218 -25.23 7.06 10.16
CA MET A 218 -24.33 5.93 9.94
C MET A 218 -22.95 6.40 9.50
N GLU A 219 -21.90 5.73 9.97
CA GLU A 219 -20.53 6.17 9.83
C GLU A 219 -19.55 5.04 9.50
N THR A 220 -18.49 5.39 8.77
CA THR A 220 -17.39 4.45 8.52
C THR A 220 -16.47 4.34 9.74
N GLU A 221 -15.65 3.29 9.76
CA GLU A 221 -14.49 3.23 10.65
C GLU A 221 -13.62 4.48 10.50
N VAL A 222 -13.01 4.88 11.61
CA VAL A 222 -12.05 5.99 11.64
C VAL A 222 -10.79 5.57 10.89
N VAL A 223 -10.42 6.33 9.87
CA VAL A 223 -9.06 6.30 9.33
C VAL A 223 -8.23 7.36 10.02
N GLN A 224 -6.96 7.07 10.25
CA GLN A 224 -6.06 8.02 10.90
C GLN A 224 -4.65 7.97 10.33
N LYS A 225 -3.97 9.12 10.39
CA LYS A 225 -2.56 9.23 10.04
C LYS A 225 -1.90 10.37 10.80
N THR A 226 -0.72 10.11 11.34
CA THR A 226 0.10 11.12 11.99
C THR A 226 1.06 11.74 10.97
N PHE A 227 1.02 13.07 10.88
CA PHE A 227 1.95 13.89 10.12
C PHE A 227 2.96 14.48 11.08
N LYS A 228 4.22 14.04 10.99
CA LYS A 228 5.29 14.42 11.91
C LYS A 228 6.03 15.63 11.39
N LYS A 229 6.05 16.71 12.17
CA LYS A 229 7.01 17.80 11.96
C LYS A 229 8.38 17.32 12.46
N THR A 230 9.41 17.52 11.64
CA THR A 230 10.79 17.11 11.95
C THR A 230 11.73 18.30 11.85
N ALA A 231 12.91 18.15 12.43
CA ALA A 231 14.05 19.03 12.17
C ALA A 231 15.02 18.38 11.17
N LEU A 232 15.94 19.17 10.63
CA LEU A 232 17.08 18.66 9.86
C LEU A 232 17.98 17.84 10.79
N LEU A 233 18.40 16.65 10.35
CA LEU A 233 19.48 15.91 10.99
C LEU A 233 20.79 16.63 10.72
N LYS A 234 21.63 16.77 11.75
CA LYS A 234 22.91 17.45 11.64
C LYS A 234 23.89 16.63 10.81
N SER A 235 24.62 17.30 9.93
CA SER A 235 25.69 16.64 9.19
C SER A 235 26.88 16.29 10.09
N LEU A 236 27.61 15.25 9.70
CA LEU A 236 28.78 14.76 10.39
C LEU A 236 30.05 15.46 9.87
N ASN A 237 30.95 15.82 10.78
CA ASN A 237 32.26 16.37 10.43
C ASN A 237 33.34 15.31 10.64
N ILE A 238 33.51 14.44 9.65
CA ILE A 238 34.45 13.31 9.68
C ILE A 238 35.55 13.54 8.66
N LYS A 239 36.80 13.30 9.07
CA LYS A 239 38.00 13.40 8.22
C LYS A 239 38.55 12.01 7.91
N GLY A 240 39.36 11.92 6.85
CA GLY A 240 40.05 10.68 6.49
C GLY A 240 39.17 9.63 5.79
N LEU A 241 37.97 10.01 5.33
CA LEU A 241 37.11 9.09 4.60
C LEU A 241 37.62 8.89 3.17
N SER A 242 37.58 7.65 2.71
CA SER A 242 37.86 7.26 1.33
C SER A 242 36.60 7.35 0.48
N LYS A 243 36.60 8.26 -0.50
CA LYS A 243 35.53 8.38 -1.50
C LYS A 243 35.49 7.13 -2.39
N GLY A 244 34.31 6.69 -2.81
CA GLY A 244 34.18 5.58 -3.75
C GLY A 244 34.00 4.20 -3.12
N TRP A 245 34.07 4.10 -1.79
CA TRP A 245 34.09 2.84 -1.07
C TRP A 245 32.92 2.71 -0.10
N VAL A 246 32.44 1.48 0.04
CA VAL A 246 31.39 1.08 0.98
C VAL A 246 31.89 -0.11 1.75
N HIS A 247 31.78 -0.06 3.08
CA HIS A 247 32.02 -1.23 3.92
C HIS A 247 30.85 -2.20 3.77
N TYR A 248 31.14 -3.50 3.73
CA TYR A 248 30.10 -4.52 3.81
C TYR A 248 30.41 -5.56 4.87
N ASP A 249 29.35 -6.07 5.47
CA ASP A 249 29.32 -7.29 6.27
C ASP A 249 28.40 -8.30 5.56
N PHE A 250 28.92 -9.49 5.28
CA PHE A 250 28.24 -10.53 4.51
C PHE A 250 27.91 -11.74 5.38
N TYR A 251 26.72 -12.28 5.17
CA TYR A 251 26.12 -13.38 5.92
C TYR A 251 25.62 -14.44 4.95
N GLU A 252 25.86 -15.70 5.27
CA GLU A 252 25.21 -16.83 4.59
C GLU A 252 24.04 -17.32 5.43
N GLY A 253 22.88 -17.49 4.80
CA GLY A 253 21.68 -17.92 5.53
C GLY A 253 20.39 -17.70 4.78
N ALA A 254 19.37 -18.47 5.15
CA ALA A 254 18.02 -18.37 4.62
C ALA A 254 17.18 -17.41 5.47
N PHE A 255 17.43 -16.11 5.36
CA PHE A 255 16.70 -15.08 6.12
C PHE A 255 15.33 -14.80 5.50
N ASN A 256 14.31 -14.57 6.34
CA ASN A 256 12.97 -14.15 5.92
C ASN A 256 12.78 -12.65 6.05
N LYS A 257 13.52 -12.03 6.96
CA LYS A 257 13.55 -10.59 7.22
C LYS A 257 14.97 -10.16 7.57
N VAL A 258 15.31 -8.91 7.33
CA VAL A 258 16.62 -8.31 7.64
C VAL A 258 16.99 -8.50 9.12
N GLY A 259 15.99 -8.46 10.01
CA GLY A 259 16.18 -8.67 11.45
C GLY A 259 16.72 -10.04 11.83
N ASP A 260 16.62 -11.05 10.95
CA ASP A 260 17.15 -12.39 11.20
C ASP A 260 18.70 -12.44 11.19
N MET A 261 19.35 -11.40 10.67
CA MET A 261 20.82 -11.25 10.74
C MET A 261 21.30 -10.69 12.09
N ASN A 262 20.41 -10.18 12.93
CA ASN A 262 20.80 -9.51 14.18
C ASN A 262 21.48 -10.51 15.14
N GLY A 263 22.65 -10.13 15.66
CA GLY A 263 23.42 -10.95 16.58
C GLY A 263 24.25 -12.04 15.92
N LEU A 264 24.21 -12.17 14.59
CA LEU A 264 25.12 -13.04 13.85
C LEU A 264 26.47 -12.36 13.61
N GLU A 265 27.53 -13.15 13.58
CA GLU A 265 28.83 -12.69 13.10
C GLU A 265 28.87 -12.74 11.58
N ALA A 266 29.44 -11.70 10.97
CA ALA A 266 29.65 -11.69 9.53
C ALA A 266 30.70 -12.73 9.15
N ILE A 267 30.40 -13.57 8.15
CA ILE A 267 31.35 -14.57 7.68
C ILE A 267 32.47 -13.95 6.82
N ARG A 268 32.23 -12.75 6.32
CA ARG A 268 33.18 -11.97 5.52
C ARG A 268 32.80 -10.49 5.59
N SER A 269 33.82 -9.65 5.73
CA SER A 269 33.67 -8.20 5.68
C SER A 269 34.76 -7.58 4.80
N GLY A 270 34.50 -6.41 4.24
CA GLY A 270 35.45 -5.75 3.37
C GLY A 270 34.93 -4.44 2.78
N LYS A 271 35.55 -3.99 1.69
CA LYS A 271 35.12 -2.79 0.96
C LYS A 271 34.81 -3.11 -0.49
N VAL A 272 33.74 -2.52 -1.01
CA VAL A 272 33.31 -2.62 -2.42
C VAL A 272 33.06 -1.23 -3.00
N ARG A 273 32.97 -1.15 -4.34
CA ARG A 273 32.71 0.09 -5.08
C ARG A 273 31.27 0.23 -5.56
N ASN A 274 30.39 -0.71 -5.24
CA ASN A 274 28.99 -0.70 -5.67
C ASN A 274 28.18 -1.60 -4.73
N PHE A 275 26.87 -1.67 -4.97
CA PHE A 275 25.94 -2.49 -4.17
C PHE A 275 25.59 -3.83 -4.85
N ASN A 276 26.37 -4.23 -5.87
CA ASN A 276 26.17 -5.48 -6.58
C ASN A 276 26.69 -6.65 -5.74
N VAL A 277 25.74 -7.37 -5.14
CA VAL A 277 26.06 -8.49 -4.24
C VAL A 277 26.78 -9.65 -4.94
N THR A 278 26.71 -9.76 -6.27
CA THR A 278 27.43 -10.81 -7.01
C THR A 278 28.94 -10.69 -6.91
N GLU A 279 29.48 -9.52 -6.54
CA GLU A 279 30.92 -9.32 -6.34
C GLU A 279 31.44 -9.92 -5.03
N ILE A 280 30.56 -10.18 -4.06
CA ILE A 280 30.92 -10.62 -2.70
C ILE A 280 30.27 -11.95 -2.27
N ARG A 281 29.25 -12.39 -3.00
CA ARG A 281 28.54 -13.64 -2.76
C ARG A 281 29.18 -14.81 -3.51
N ASP A 282 29.14 -15.99 -2.92
CA ASP A 282 29.44 -17.24 -3.62
C ASP A 282 28.34 -17.55 -4.67
N PRO A 283 28.67 -17.69 -5.97
CA PRO A 283 27.69 -17.94 -7.03
C PRO A 283 26.83 -19.20 -6.83
N VAL A 284 27.30 -20.21 -6.09
CA VAL A 284 26.51 -21.44 -5.85
C VAL A 284 25.59 -21.32 -4.63
N LYS A 285 25.75 -20.28 -3.81
CA LYS A 285 24.91 -20.04 -2.63
C LYS A 285 23.97 -18.85 -2.89
N ASN A 286 22.71 -19.17 -3.13
CA ASN A 286 21.68 -18.20 -3.47
C ASN A 286 20.99 -17.55 -2.26
N LYS A 287 21.33 -17.96 -1.02
CA LYS A 287 20.72 -17.45 0.21
C LYS A 287 21.74 -16.70 1.06
N PHE A 288 21.49 -15.42 1.27
CA PHE A 288 22.45 -14.54 1.90
C PHE A 288 21.79 -13.35 2.57
N GLY A 289 22.59 -12.66 3.37
CA GLY A 289 22.33 -11.34 3.86
C GLY A 289 23.58 -10.46 3.68
N VAL A 290 23.37 -9.17 3.45
CA VAL A 290 24.45 -8.19 3.38
C VAL A 290 24.03 -6.90 4.07
N ILE A 291 24.96 -6.31 4.81
CA ILE A 291 24.82 -4.99 5.40
C ILE A 291 25.89 -4.11 4.77
N TYR A 292 25.47 -3.08 4.04
CA TYR A 292 26.35 -2.05 3.52
C TYR A 292 26.35 -0.83 4.44
N MET A 293 27.52 -0.33 4.81
CA MET A 293 27.69 0.84 5.65
C MET A 293 28.64 1.86 5.02
N GLY A 294 28.33 3.14 5.24
CA GLY A 294 29.19 4.22 4.83
C GLY A 294 28.57 5.57 5.16
N PHE A 295 29.01 6.59 4.43
CA PHE A 295 28.49 7.94 4.51
C PHE A 295 28.09 8.43 3.12
N ILE A 296 26.98 9.14 3.05
CA ILE A 296 26.50 9.84 1.85
C ILE A 296 26.67 11.34 2.08
N ASN A 297 27.20 12.05 1.08
CA ASN A 297 27.31 13.50 1.14
C ASN A 297 26.14 14.14 0.37
N VAL A 298 25.22 14.80 1.07
CA VAL A 298 24.08 15.47 0.44
C VAL A 298 24.40 16.94 0.15
N PRO A 299 24.08 17.45 -1.06
CA PRO A 299 24.59 18.74 -1.53
C PRO A 299 23.89 19.97 -0.95
N LYS A 300 22.69 19.82 -0.39
CA LYS A 300 21.84 20.90 0.12
C LYS A 300 21.12 20.45 1.39
N SER A 301 20.76 21.39 2.25
CA SER A 301 19.86 21.10 3.37
C SER A 301 18.42 21.01 2.87
N GLY A 302 17.65 20.05 3.37
CA GLY A 302 16.22 19.98 3.09
C GLY A 302 15.60 18.60 3.29
N MET A 303 14.37 18.43 2.80
CA MET A 303 13.65 17.16 2.88
C MET A 303 14.01 16.29 1.68
N TYR A 304 14.54 15.11 1.94
CA TYR A 304 14.92 14.12 0.95
C TYR A 304 13.89 12.99 0.88
N CYS A 305 13.58 12.53 -0.33
CA CYS A 305 12.89 11.27 -0.58
C CYS A 305 13.94 10.25 -0.99
N PHE A 306 14.10 9.17 -0.24
CA PHE A 306 14.91 8.02 -0.62
C PHE A 306 14.01 6.90 -1.12
N ARG A 307 14.49 6.10 -2.08
CA ARG A 307 13.87 4.85 -2.47
C ARG A 307 14.87 3.71 -2.39
N SER A 308 14.36 2.52 -2.08
CA SER A 308 15.07 1.27 -2.33
C SER A 308 14.22 0.39 -3.24
N THR A 309 14.87 -0.26 -4.20
CA THR A 309 14.28 -1.29 -5.04
C THR A 309 14.99 -2.59 -4.72
N SER A 310 14.24 -3.59 -4.25
CA SER A 310 14.80 -4.90 -3.96
C SER A 310 13.90 -6.04 -4.41
N ASN A 311 14.52 -7.15 -4.81
CA ASN A 311 13.88 -8.46 -4.87
C ASN A 311 14.25 -9.20 -3.58
N ASP A 312 13.26 -9.57 -2.77
CA ASP A 312 13.37 -9.83 -1.33
C ASP A 312 13.73 -8.55 -0.51
N GLY A 313 13.98 -8.73 0.79
CA GLY A 313 13.90 -7.67 1.79
C GLY A 313 15.08 -6.71 1.81
N SER A 314 14.81 -5.41 1.88
CA SER A 314 15.80 -4.37 2.18
C SER A 314 15.32 -3.33 3.19
N ILE A 315 16.24 -2.82 4.00
CA ILE A 315 16.01 -1.70 4.91
C ILE A 315 17.11 -0.66 4.70
N LEU A 316 16.72 0.58 4.43
CA LEU A 316 17.63 1.73 4.35
C LEU A 316 17.45 2.65 5.55
N SER A 317 18.54 2.89 6.26
CA SER A 317 18.64 3.89 7.31
C SER A 317 19.63 4.99 6.93
N ILE A 318 19.28 6.23 7.26
CA ILE A 318 20.15 7.41 7.18
C ILE A 318 20.28 7.97 8.60
N ASP A 319 21.52 8.12 9.06
CA ASP A 319 21.87 8.33 10.46
C ASP A 319 21.14 7.34 11.38
N THR A 320 20.30 7.85 12.29
CA THR A 320 19.53 7.06 13.25
C THR A 320 18.11 6.74 12.77
N ILE A 321 17.73 7.19 11.58
CA ILE A 321 16.36 7.07 11.07
C ILE A 321 16.29 5.94 10.04
N GLN A 322 15.44 4.95 10.29
CA GLN A 322 15.00 4.01 9.25
C GLN A 322 14.11 4.78 8.26
N VAL A 323 14.61 5.01 7.05
CA VAL A 323 13.95 5.84 6.03
C VAL A 323 13.09 4.99 5.12
N VAL A 324 13.59 3.85 4.66
CA VAL A 324 12.84 2.94 3.76
C VAL A 324 12.77 1.57 4.39
N ASP A 325 11.54 1.07 4.51
CA ASP A 325 11.23 -0.30 4.90
C ASP A 325 10.66 -1.04 3.68
N ASN A 326 11.47 -1.93 3.11
CA ASN A 326 11.10 -2.85 2.05
C ASN A 326 11.46 -4.28 2.50
N ASP A 327 11.25 -4.61 3.77
CA ASP A 327 11.66 -5.90 4.34
C ASP A 327 10.69 -7.04 3.95
N GLY A 328 11.13 -8.28 4.17
CA GLY A 328 10.36 -9.49 3.91
C GLY A 328 10.63 -10.15 2.55
N ILE A 329 10.02 -11.31 2.32
CA ILE A 329 10.15 -12.05 1.06
C ILE A 329 9.09 -11.58 0.08
N HIS A 330 9.50 -10.92 -1.01
CA HIS A 330 8.60 -10.38 -2.02
C HIS A 330 9.32 -10.18 -3.36
N GLY A 331 8.61 -10.25 -4.48
CA GLY A 331 9.19 -9.95 -5.80
C GLY A 331 9.79 -8.54 -5.88
N LYS A 332 10.41 -8.17 -7.00
CA LYS A 332 10.98 -6.83 -7.19
C LYS A 332 9.96 -5.72 -6.91
N VAL A 333 10.20 -4.94 -5.85
CA VAL A 333 9.34 -3.82 -5.42
C VAL A 333 10.20 -2.62 -5.07
N THR A 334 9.73 -1.42 -5.41
CA THR A 334 10.31 -0.15 -4.97
C THR A 334 9.48 0.43 -3.82
N LYS A 335 10.13 0.74 -2.71
CA LYS A 335 9.55 1.51 -1.59
C LYS A 335 10.28 2.82 -1.41
N LYS A 336 9.68 3.75 -0.68
CA LYS A 336 10.25 5.06 -0.44
C LYS A 336 9.94 5.57 0.96
N GLY A 337 10.74 6.54 1.39
CA GLY A 337 10.47 7.30 2.60
C GLY A 337 11.24 8.60 2.63
N PHE A 338 11.07 9.34 3.72
CA PHE A 338 11.45 10.74 3.79
C PHE A 338 12.30 11.03 5.03
N VAL A 339 13.35 11.82 4.85
CA VAL A 339 14.22 12.29 5.93
C VAL A 339 14.71 13.71 5.64
N ALA A 340 14.81 14.52 6.68
CA ALA A 340 15.29 15.88 6.58
C ALA A 340 16.77 15.94 6.98
N LEU A 341 17.64 16.44 6.11
CA LEU A 341 19.09 16.40 6.26
C LEU A 341 19.68 17.80 6.10
N GLU A 342 20.63 18.18 6.96
CA GLU A 342 21.51 19.30 6.67
C GLU A 342 22.44 18.97 5.50
N LYS A 343 22.93 19.98 4.78
CA LYS A 343 23.99 19.79 3.80
C LYS A 343 25.22 19.14 4.48
N GLY A 344 25.77 18.08 3.88
CA GLY A 344 27.00 17.46 4.34
C GLY A 344 26.93 15.93 4.42
N LEU A 345 27.82 15.34 5.21
CA LEU A 345 27.92 13.89 5.39
C LEU A 345 26.85 13.38 6.36
N HIS A 346 26.20 12.29 5.98
CA HIS A 346 25.29 11.52 6.83
C HIS A 346 25.69 10.06 6.75
N SER A 347 25.60 9.32 7.85
CA SER A 347 25.84 7.87 7.77
C SER A 347 24.65 7.19 7.09
N PHE A 348 24.91 6.06 6.44
CA PHE A 348 23.86 5.19 5.95
C PHE A 348 24.13 3.75 6.33
N THR A 349 23.06 2.98 6.44
CA THR A 349 23.09 1.52 6.49
C THR A 349 22.03 0.99 5.54
N LEU A 350 22.46 0.19 4.56
CA LEU A 350 21.57 -0.50 3.64
C LEU A 350 21.70 -2.00 3.88
N LYS A 351 20.67 -2.59 4.48
CA LYS A 351 20.58 -4.02 4.73
C LYS A 351 19.78 -4.67 3.63
N PHE A 352 20.21 -5.84 3.17
CA PHE A 352 19.55 -6.58 2.09
C PHE A 352 19.66 -8.09 2.34
N ILE A 353 18.58 -8.81 2.11
CA ILE A 353 18.54 -10.27 2.13
C ILE A 353 18.13 -10.79 0.76
N GLY A 354 18.72 -11.89 0.32
CA GLY A 354 18.31 -12.60 -0.89
C GLY A 354 18.07 -14.06 -0.58
N LYS A 355 16.92 -14.58 -1.01
CA LYS A 355 16.50 -15.98 -0.79
C LYS A 355 16.08 -16.68 -2.08
N ARG A 356 15.73 -15.91 -3.12
CA ARG A 356 15.30 -16.39 -4.43
C ARG A 356 16.29 -16.00 -5.54
N PHE A 357 16.01 -16.47 -6.76
CA PHE A 357 16.82 -16.13 -7.93
C PHE A 357 16.53 -14.70 -8.41
N GLU A 358 17.48 -14.11 -9.15
CA GLU A 358 17.46 -12.74 -9.70
C GLU A 358 17.59 -11.63 -8.64
N GLU A 359 18.82 -11.36 -8.21
CA GLU A 359 19.07 -10.32 -7.22
C GLU A 359 18.91 -8.93 -7.85
N VAL A 360 18.11 -8.10 -7.19
CA VAL A 360 17.98 -6.69 -7.53
C VAL A 360 18.15 -5.93 -6.24
N LEU A 361 19.11 -5.00 -6.21
CA LEU A 361 19.24 -4.00 -5.17
C LEU A 361 19.71 -2.70 -5.81
N SER A 362 18.90 -1.66 -5.67
CA SER A 362 19.31 -0.29 -5.97
C SER A 362 18.64 0.66 -5.00
N TRP A 363 19.23 1.84 -4.86
CA TRP A 363 18.65 2.92 -4.07
C TRP A 363 19.01 4.25 -4.70
N ASP A 364 18.09 5.20 -4.54
CA ASP A 364 18.16 6.51 -5.14
C ASP A 364 17.55 7.54 -4.20
N PHE A 365 17.82 8.82 -4.47
CA PHE A 365 17.28 9.90 -3.69
C PHE A 365 16.95 11.12 -4.54
N LYS A 366 16.07 11.96 -4.00
CA LYS A 366 15.73 13.28 -4.55
C LYS A 366 15.50 14.27 -3.42
N LEU A 367 16.01 15.49 -3.57
CA LEU A 367 15.62 16.62 -2.73
C LEU A 367 14.21 17.08 -3.13
N LEU A 368 13.29 17.14 -2.17
CA LEU A 368 11.95 17.66 -2.41
C LEU A 368 12.03 19.15 -2.71
N ASN A 369 11.25 19.61 -3.70
CA ASN A 369 11.26 20.96 -4.28
C ASN A 369 12.46 21.27 -5.19
N ASP A 370 13.25 20.26 -5.54
CA ASP A 370 14.20 20.35 -6.64
C ASP A 370 13.58 19.68 -7.90
N ASP A 371 13.75 20.28 -9.07
CA ASP A 371 13.17 19.77 -10.32
C ASP A 371 13.93 18.56 -10.87
N HIS A 372 15.09 18.24 -10.29
CA HIS A 372 15.90 17.09 -10.67
C HIS A 372 15.17 15.76 -10.45
N GLU A 373 15.39 14.81 -11.35
CA GLU A 373 14.93 13.42 -11.20
C GLU A 373 15.63 12.72 -10.02
N PHE A 374 15.13 11.54 -9.65
CA PHE A 374 15.83 10.68 -8.68
C PHE A 374 17.24 10.36 -9.16
N GLN A 375 18.21 10.61 -8.28
CA GLN A 375 19.61 10.27 -8.49
C GLN A 375 19.92 8.92 -7.84
N GLU A 376 20.33 7.95 -8.64
CA GLU A 376 20.85 6.68 -8.14
C GLU A 376 22.10 6.90 -7.29
N VAL A 377 22.15 6.26 -6.11
CA VAL A 377 23.31 6.34 -5.23
C VAL A 377 24.38 5.38 -5.72
N LYS A 378 25.44 5.96 -6.28
CA LYS A 378 26.64 5.24 -6.74
C LYS A 378 27.83 5.56 -5.84
N SER A 379 28.94 4.85 -6.07
CA SER A 379 30.16 5.01 -5.28
C SER A 379 30.74 6.42 -5.27
N ASP A 380 30.50 7.19 -6.32
CA ASP A 380 31.04 8.53 -6.51
C ASP A 380 30.48 9.58 -5.54
N ILE A 381 29.43 9.28 -4.78
CA ILE A 381 28.86 10.17 -3.76
C ILE A 381 28.86 9.57 -2.35
N ILE A 382 29.49 8.42 -2.18
CA ILE A 382 29.61 7.73 -0.89
C ILE A 382 31.06 7.59 -0.44
N TYR A 383 31.19 7.42 0.87
CA TYR A 383 32.45 7.44 1.58
C TYR A 383 32.46 6.33 2.63
N SER A 384 33.64 5.78 2.92
CA SER A 384 33.88 4.84 4.01
C SER A 384 35.14 5.23 4.78
N TYR A 385 35.25 4.81 6.04
CA TYR A 385 36.56 4.71 6.70
C TYR A 385 37.50 3.84 5.88
#